data_AF-A0A7K7KGT5-F1
#
_entry.id   AF-A0A7K7KGT5-F1
#
_cell.length_a   1.000
_cell.length_b   1.000
_cell.length_c   1.000
_cell.angle_alpha   90.00
_cell.angle_beta   90.00
_cell.angle_gamma   90.00
#
_symmetry.space_group_name_H-M   'P 1'
#
loop_
_entity.id
_entity.type
_entity.pdbx_description
1 polymer ?
#
loop_
_entity_poly.entity_id
_entity_poly.type
_entity_poly.pdbx_seq_one_letter_code
_entity_poly.pdbx_strand_id
1 'polypeptide(L)'
;DLRLINTQAIFAHKTGMIILGGGLVKHHIANANLMRNGADFSVYVNTAQEFDGSDSGARPDEAVSWGKIRMDATPVKVYADASLVFPLLVAETFARSADAFGAPAGTPEV
;
A
#
# COMPACT_ATOMS: atom_id res chain seq x y z
N ASP A 1 -1.84 6.07 -19.62
CA ASP A 1 -1.81 5.45 -18.27
C ASP A 1 -0.65 5.92 -17.40
N LEU A 2 0.62 5.72 -17.79
CA LEU A 2 1.78 6.16 -16.97
C LEU A 2 1.73 7.63 -16.55
N ARG A 3 1.38 8.54 -17.48
CA ARG A 3 1.21 9.96 -17.14
C ARG A 3 0.10 10.17 -16.11
N LEU A 4 -1.01 9.45 -16.22
CA LEU A 4 -2.16 9.65 -15.34
C LEU A 4 -1.82 9.22 -13.91
N ILE A 5 -1.27 8.02 -13.70
CA ILE A 5 -0.91 7.54 -12.36
C ILE A 5 0.17 8.42 -11.71
N ASN A 6 1.17 8.86 -12.47
CA ASN A 6 2.21 9.75 -11.93
C ASN A 6 1.62 11.12 -11.55
N THR A 7 0.79 11.69 -12.41
CA THR A 7 0.10 12.96 -12.13
C THR A 7 -0.79 12.87 -10.88
N GLN A 8 -1.51 11.75 -10.69
CA GLN A 8 -2.30 11.51 -9.48
C GLN A 8 -1.42 11.52 -8.22
N ALA A 9 -0.26 10.87 -8.25
CA ALA A 9 0.67 10.89 -7.12
C ALA A 9 1.29 12.28 -6.89
N ILE A 10 1.75 12.96 -7.94
CA ILE A 10 2.42 14.27 -7.86
C ILE A 10 1.52 15.32 -7.20
N PHE A 11 0.25 15.37 -7.58
CA PHE A 11 -0.68 16.40 -7.09
C PHE A 11 -1.43 16.00 -5.82
N ALA A 12 -1.21 14.80 -5.29
CA ALA A 12 -1.83 14.36 -4.03
C ALA A 12 -1.16 15.01 -2.81
N HIS A 13 -1.98 15.61 -1.94
CA HIS A 13 -1.51 16.20 -0.68
C HIS A 13 -0.84 15.17 0.24
N LYS A 14 -1.45 13.98 0.36
CA LYS A 14 -0.89 12.80 1.02
C LYS A 14 -1.20 11.56 0.21
N THR A 15 -0.33 10.55 0.27
CA THR A 15 -0.55 9.26 -0.38
C THR A 15 -0.32 8.10 0.58
N GLY A 16 -1.16 7.07 0.44
CA GLY A 16 -1.00 5.80 1.12
C GLY A 16 -0.97 4.65 0.11
N MET A 17 -0.10 3.68 0.34
CA MET A 17 0.01 2.47 -0.47
C MET A 17 -0.41 1.25 0.36
N ILE A 18 -1.37 0.48 -0.13
CA ILE A 18 -1.68 -0.86 0.38
C ILE A 18 -1.47 -1.81 -0.79
N ILE A 19 -0.43 -2.65 -0.72
CA ILE A 19 -0.01 -3.51 -1.84
C ILE A 19 -0.10 -4.96 -1.42
N LEU A 20 -0.95 -5.71 -2.13
CA LEU A 20 -1.11 -7.15 -1.96
C LEU A 20 -0.30 -7.87 -3.04
N GLY A 21 0.72 -8.63 -2.63
CA GLY A 21 1.65 -9.31 -3.53
C GLY A 21 2.89 -8.48 -3.90
N GLY A 22 3.42 -8.71 -5.11
CA GLY A 22 4.67 -8.14 -5.61
C GLY A 22 4.63 -7.84 -7.10
N GLY A 23 5.78 -7.87 -7.77
CA GLY A 23 5.88 -7.72 -9.23
C GLY A 23 5.53 -6.32 -9.74
N LEU A 24 4.93 -6.27 -10.95
CA LEU A 24 4.63 -5.01 -11.64
C LEU A 24 3.74 -4.08 -10.82
N VAL A 25 2.72 -4.62 -10.14
CA VAL A 25 1.78 -3.81 -9.35
C VAL A 25 2.50 -3.08 -8.21
N LYS A 26 3.39 -3.78 -7.48
CA LYS A 26 4.22 -3.18 -6.44
C LYS A 26 5.09 -2.07 -7.02
N HIS A 27 5.86 -2.41 -8.06
CA HIS A 27 6.83 -1.48 -8.62
C HIS A 27 6.16 -0.24 -9.23
N HIS A 28 5.04 -0.41 -9.94
CA HIS A 28 4.36 0.68 -10.64
C HIS A 28 3.75 1.70 -9.67
N ILE A 29 3.10 1.23 -8.59
CA ILE A 29 2.52 2.10 -7.55
C ILE A 29 3.63 2.84 -6.79
N ALA A 30 4.69 2.14 -6.40
CA ALA A 30 5.83 2.73 -5.69
C ALA A 30 6.58 3.74 -6.56
N ASN A 31 6.75 3.45 -7.86
CA ASN A 31 7.41 4.36 -8.80
C ASN A 31 6.58 5.60 -9.14
N ALA A 32 5.25 5.53 -9.08
CA ALA A 32 4.42 6.73 -9.16
C ALA A 32 4.65 7.64 -7.94
N ASN A 33 4.76 7.06 -6.74
CA ASN A 33 5.03 7.81 -5.51
C ASN A 33 6.46 8.35 -5.43
N LEU A 34 7.42 7.78 -6.17
CA LEU A 34 8.74 8.38 -6.34
C LEU A 34 8.65 9.81 -6.89
N MET A 35 7.70 10.08 -7.80
CA MET A 35 7.54 11.39 -8.42
C MET A 35 7.09 12.49 -7.45
N ARG A 36 6.66 12.13 -6.24
CA ARG A 36 6.30 13.06 -5.15
C ARG A 36 7.27 12.98 -3.96
N ASN A 37 8.46 12.42 -4.14
CA ASN A 37 9.45 12.14 -3.10
C ASN A 37 8.97 11.16 -2.01
N GLY A 38 8.19 10.16 -2.42
CA GLY A 38 7.81 9.02 -1.61
C GLY A 38 6.39 9.08 -1.07
N ALA A 39 5.84 7.91 -0.75
CA ALA A 39 4.53 7.79 -0.09
C ALA A 39 4.61 8.08 1.42
N ASP A 40 3.53 8.64 1.98
CA ASP A 40 3.43 8.95 3.42
C ASP A 40 3.10 7.70 4.26
N PHE A 41 2.34 6.76 3.69
CA PHE A 41 1.97 5.50 4.33
C PHE A 41 2.21 4.32 3.39
N SER A 42 2.64 3.19 3.93
CA SER A 42 2.88 1.98 3.14
C SER A 42 2.62 0.71 3.94
N VAL A 43 1.78 -0.17 3.40
CA VAL A 43 1.52 -1.53 3.90
C VAL A 43 1.70 -2.51 2.77
N TYR A 44 2.63 -3.46 2.94
CA TYR A 44 2.84 -4.58 2.03
C TYR A 44 2.33 -5.86 2.66
N VAL A 45 1.59 -6.67 1.91
CA VAL A 45 1.19 -8.03 2.29
C VAL A 45 1.64 -8.96 1.19
N ASN A 46 2.71 -9.71 1.40
CA ASN A 46 3.20 -10.65 0.40
C ASN A 46 4.01 -11.80 1.02
N THR A 47 4.25 -12.84 0.23
CA THR A 47 4.99 -14.04 0.63
C THR A 47 6.46 -14.02 0.20
N ALA A 48 6.87 -12.99 -0.55
CA ALA A 48 8.19 -12.91 -1.17
C ALA A 48 9.28 -12.52 -0.15
N GLN A 49 10.46 -13.10 -0.34
CA GLN A 49 11.60 -13.01 0.58
C GLN A 49 12.72 -12.18 -0.04
N GLU A 50 13.52 -11.54 0.80
CA GLU A 50 14.58 -10.61 0.34
C GLU A 50 15.82 -11.31 -0.25
N PHE A 51 16.02 -12.60 0.01
CA PHE A 51 17.27 -13.29 -0.33
C PHE A 51 17.56 -13.37 -1.83
N ASP A 52 16.54 -13.28 -2.68
CA ASP A 52 16.66 -13.36 -4.13
C ASP A 52 16.91 -12.00 -4.80
N GLY A 53 16.94 -10.91 -4.01
CA GLY A 53 17.15 -9.54 -4.52
C GLY A 53 16.03 -9.04 -5.43
N SER A 54 14.85 -9.66 -5.42
CA SER A 54 13.72 -9.25 -6.25
C SER A 54 13.02 -8.01 -5.69
N ASP A 55 12.48 -7.16 -6.58
CA ASP A 55 11.61 -6.05 -6.13
C ASP A 55 10.40 -6.60 -5.36
N SER A 56 9.85 -7.75 -5.74
CA SER A 56 8.76 -8.40 -5.01
C SER A 56 9.11 -8.68 -3.54
N GLY A 57 10.32 -9.18 -3.29
CA GLY A 57 10.83 -9.56 -1.98
C GLY A 57 11.39 -8.40 -1.14
N ALA A 58 11.72 -7.28 -1.78
CA ALA A 58 12.31 -6.10 -1.15
C ALA A 58 11.59 -5.66 0.15
N ARG A 59 12.39 -5.34 1.18
CA ARG A 59 11.87 -4.72 2.41
C ARG A 59 11.41 -3.29 2.13
N PRO A 60 10.48 -2.74 2.92
CA PRO A 60 10.11 -1.33 2.79
C PRO A 60 11.29 -0.36 2.91
N ASP A 61 12.31 -0.69 3.70
CA ASP A 61 13.53 0.12 3.85
C ASP A 61 14.29 0.31 2.53
N GLU A 62 14.24 -0.68 1.62
CA GLU A 62 14.81 -0.52 0.28
C GLU A 62 13.99 0.49 -0.54
N ALA A 63 12.67 0.48 -0.42
CA ALA A 63 11.85 1.49 -1.07
C ALA A 63 12.09 2.90 -0.49
N VAL A 64 12.46 3.01 0.79
CA VAL A 64 12.91 4.27 1.40
C VAL A 64 14.23 4.75 0.78
N SER A 65 15.21 3.85 0.55
CA SER A 65 16.51 4.25 -0.04
C SER A 65 16.39 4.80 -1.46
N TRP A 66 15.34 4.40 -2.19
CA TRP A 66 15.03 4.94 -3.52
C TRP A 66 14.19 6.21 -3.50
N GLY A 67 13.62 6.61 -2.35
CA GLY A 67 12.65 7.71 -2.27
C GLY A 67 11.24 7.33 -2.76
N LYS A 68 10.94 6.04 -2.88
CA LYS A 68 9.59 5.53 -3.20
C LYS A 68 8.67 5.56 -1.97
N ILE A 69 9.25 5.48 -0.78
CA ILE A 69 8.61 5.73 0.53
C ILE A 69 9.36 6.88 1.19
N ARG A 70 8.67 7.76 1.92
CA ARG A 70 9.32 8.85 2.64
C ARG A 70 10.15 8.36 3.82
N MET A 71 11.20 9.10 4.17
CA MET A 71 12.08 8.81 5.32
C MET A 71 11.34 8.91 6.67
N ASP A 72 10.29 9.72 6.76
CA ASP A 72 9.47 9.94 7.96
C ASP A 72 8.24 9.04 8.03
N ALA A 73 8.07 8.12 7.07
CA ALA A 73 6.97 7.17 7.04
C ALA A 73 7.20 6.02 8.03
N THR A 74 6.10 5.35 8.42
CA THR A 74 6.12 4.13 9.25
C THR A 74 5.63 2.93 8.44
N PRO A 75 6.43 2.41 7.49
CA PRO A 75 5.98 1.36 6.60
C PRO A 75 5.95 -0.01 7.28
N VAL A 76 5.02 -0.88 6.88
CA VAL A 76 4.88 -2.24 7.42
C VAL A 76 4.85 -3.27 6.29
N LYS A 77 5.56 -4.39 6.46
CA LYS A 77 5.46 -5.57 5.58
C LYS A 77 5.00 -6.78 6.40
N VAL A 78 3.88 -7.36 6.00
CA VAL A 78 3.34 -8.60 6.55
C VAL A 78 3.72 -9.76 5.63
N TYR A 79 4.50 -10.70 6.17
CA TYR A 79 4.90 -11.92 5.47
C TYR A 79 3.81 -12.98 5.59
N ALA A 80 2.80 -12.91 4.72
CA ALA A 80 1.67 -13.82 4.72
C ALA A 80 0.95 -13.84 3.37
N ASP A 81 0.11 -14.85 3.16
CA ASP A 81 -0.82 -14.87 2.04
C ASP A 81 -1.92 -13.81 2.24
N ALA A 82 -2.15 -12.99 1.21
CA ALA A 82 -3.14 -11.92 1.25
C ALA A 82 -4.57 -12.44 1.45
N SER A 83 -4.89 -13.65 0.99
CA SER A 83 -6.22 -14.26 1.19
C SER A 83 -6.56 -14.48 2.66
N LEU A 84 -5.56 -14.69 3.51
CA LEU A 84 -5.73 -14.86 4.96
C LEU A 84 -5.78 -13.52 5.69
N VAL A 85 -4.86 -12.60 5.37
CA VAL A 85 -4.67 -11.36 6.15
C VAL A 85 -5.54 -10.22 5.68
N PHE A 86 -5.78 -10.08 4.38
CA PHE A 86 -6.50 -8.93 3.85
C PHE A 86 -7.95 -8.80 4.34
N PRO A 87 -8.74 -9.90 4.47
CA PRO A 87 -10.07 -9.81 5.05
C PRO A 87 -10.05 -9.28 6.50
N LEU A 88 -9.10 -9.73 7.32
CA LEU A 88 -8.93 -9.27 8.69
C LEU A 88 -8.51 -7.80 8.75
N LEU A 89 -7.60 -7.38 7.87
CA LEU A 89 -7.18 -5.99 7.76
C LEU A 89 -8.36 -5.09 7.42
N VAL A 90 -9.20 -5.49 6.45
CA VAL A 90 -10.42 -4.75 6.08
C VAL A 90 -11.42 -4.70 7.24
N ALA A 91 -11.63 -5.83 7.92
CA ALA A 91 -12.54 -5.91 9.06
C ALA A 91 -12.15 -4.95 10.19
N GLU A 92 -10.86 -4.82 10.50
CA GLU A 92 -10.37 -3.97 11.59
C GLU A 92 -10.06 -2.52 11.20
N THR A 93 -10.18 -2.15 9.92
CA THR A 93 -9.88 -0.78 9.45
C THR A 93 -11.05 -0.15 8.70
N PHE A 94 -11.24 -0.55 7.44
CA PHE A 94 -12.25 0.02 6.55
C PHE A 94 -13.68 -0.26 7.04
N ALA A 95 -13.97 -1.51 7.46
CA ALA A 95 -15.31 -1.88 7.90
C ALA A 95 -15.71 -1.15 9.20
N ARG A 96 -14.77 -0.97 10.15
CA ARG A 96 -15.02 -0.20 11.37
C ARG A 96 -15.29 1.28 11.14
N SER A 97 -14.78 1.83 10.03
CA SER A 97 -14.97 3.23 9.65
C SER A 97 -16.01 3.40 8.53
N ALA A 98 -16.80 2.37 8.23
CA ALA A 98 -17.74 2.38 7.11
C ALA A 98 -18.73 3.57 7.16
N ASP A 99 -19.21 3.91 8.37
CA ASP A 99 -20.13 5.02 8.59
C ASP A 99 -19.51 6.38 8.20
N ALA A 100 -18.19 6.53 8.36
CA ALA A 100 -17.46 7.75 7.97
C ALA A 100 -17.29 7.88 6.45
N PHE A 101 -17.45 6.78 5.69
CA PHE A 101 -17.35 6.77 4.23
C PHE A 101 -18.70 6.97 3.52
N GLY A 102 -19.80 7.18 4.27
CA GLY A 102 -21.08 7.61 3.73
C GLY A 102 -21.97 6.50 3.16
N ALA A 103 -21.89 5.27 3.68
CA ALA A 103 -22.91 4.26 3.39
C ALA A 103 -24.22 4.56 4.18
N PRO A 104 -25.40 4.36 3.58
CA PRO A 104 -26.68 4.69 4.19
C PRO A 104 -26.97 3.78 5.39
N ALA A 105 -27.62 4.34 6.42
CA ALA A 105 -28.15 3.61 7.55
C ALA A 105 -28.96 2.38 7.07
N GLY A 106 -28.48 1.18 7.36
CA GLY A 106 -29.11 -0.06 6.92
C GLY A 106 -28.27 -1.28 7.24
N THR A 107 -28.29 -1.69 8.50
CA THR A 107 -27.90 -3.04 8.96
C THR A 107 -28.63 -4.14 8.19
N PRO A 108 -28.10 -5.37 8.24
CA PRO A 108 -28.90 -6.42 8.85
C PRO A 108 -28.18 -7.01 10.05
N GLU A 109 -28.91 -7.06 11.15
CA GLU A 109 -28.65 -7.95 12.28
C GLU A 109 -28.64 -9.41 11.78
N VAL A 110 -27.68 -10.18 12.29
CA VAL A 110 -27.80 -11.63 12.51
C VAL A 110 -27.33 -11.93 13.92
#